data_AF-A0A8C3H630-F1
#
_entry.id   AF-A0A8C3H630-F1
#
_cell.length_a   1.000
_cell.length_b   1.000
_cell.length_c   1.000
_cell.angle_alpha   90.00
_cell.angle_beta   90.00
_cell.angle_gamma   90.00
#
_symmetry.space_group_name_H-M   'P 1'
#
loop_
_entity.id
_entity.type
_entity.pdbx_description
1 polymer ?
#
loop_
_entity_poly.entity_id
_entity_poly.type
_entity_poly.pdbx_seq_one_letter_code
_entity_poly.pdbx_strand_id
1 'polypeptide(L)' 'MFDITPGEEMGDFEIKAKFLGVQMEKVELHFQDLLQMQYEGVAVMKMFDKAKVNVNLLIFLLNKKFYGK' A
#
# COMPACT_ATOMS: atom_id res chain seq x y z
N MET A 1 -8.58 5.36 -9.66
CA MET A 1 -8.31 3.92 -9.52
C MET A 1 -6.88 3.75 -9.04
N PHE A 2 -6.65 2.89 -8.05
CA PHE A 2 -5.30 2.59 -7.55
C PHE A 2 -4.85 1.27 -8.15
N ASP A 3 -3.71 1.28 -8.83
CA ASP A 3 -3.04 0.10 -9.34
C ASP A 3 -1.93 -0.27 -8.35
N ILE A 4 -1.92 -1.51 -7.86
CA ILE A 4 -0.89 -2.04 -6.96
C ILE A 4 -0.08 -3.07 -7.74
N THR A 5 1.22 -2.85 -7.87
CA THR A 5 2.17 -3.76 -8.53
C THR A 5 3.27 -4.17 -7.55
N PRO A 6 3.74 -5.43 -7.59
CA PRO A 6 4.89 -5.83 -6.79
C PRO A 6 6.15 -5.12 -7.29
N GLY A 7 7.03 -4.75 -6.37
CA GLY A 7 8.35 -4.16 -6.64
C GLY A 7 9.40 -5.20 -7.01
N GLU A 8 10.66 -4.77 -7.08
CA GLU A 8 11.80 -5.65 -7.38
C GLU A 8 12.11 -6.61 -6.23
N GLU A 9 11.97 -6.15 -4.98
CA GLU A 9 12.23 -6.95 -3.80
C GLU A 9 10.94 -7.50 -3.16
N MET A 10 11.07 -8.64 -2.47
CA MET A 10 9.97 -9.24 -1.74
C MET A 10 9.60 -8.37 -0.54
N GLY A 11 8.43 -7.76 -0.58
CA GLY A 11 7.99 -6.82 0.45
C GLY A 11 7.71 -5.44 -0.11
N ASP A 12 8.22 -5.15 -1.31
CA ASP A 12 8.04 -3.85 -1.93
C ASP A 12 6.83 -3.84 -2.84
N PHE A 13 6.05 -2.77 -2.72
CA PHE A 13 4.85 -2.55 -3.50
C PHE A 13 4.87 -1.14 -4.09
N GLU A 14 4.52 -1.06 -5.35
CA GLU A 14 4.35 0.19 -6.05
C GLU A 14 2.85 0.45 -6.21
N ILE A 15 2.39 1.57 -5.64
CA ILE A 15 1.00 1.99 -5.72
C ILE A 15 0.93 3.20 -6.63
N LYS A 16 0.20 3.05 -7.74
CA LYS A 16 -0.01 4.08 -8.75
C LYS A 16 -1.45 4.57 -8.69
N ALA A 17 -1.63 5.86 -8.43
CA ALA A 17 -2.94 6.50 -8.49
C ALA A 17 -3.19 7.04 -9.90
N LYS A 18 -4.25 6.54 -10.56
CA LYS A 18 -4.81 7.15 -11.78
C LYS A 18 -6.11 7.87 -11.44
N PHE A 19 -6.18 9.14 -11.81
CA PHE A 19 -7.39 9.95 -11.67
C PHE A 19 -7.83 10.41 -13.06
N LEU A 20 -9.05 10.05 -13.46
CA LEU A 20 -9.61 10.41 -14.78
C LEU A 20 -8.69 10.06 -15.98
N GLY A 21 -7.98 8.94 -15.91
CA GLY A 21 -7.05 8.49 -16.96
C GLY A 21 -5.65 9.12 -16.90
N VAL A 22 -5.42 10.10 -16.03
CA VAL A 22 -4.11 10.72 -15.81
C VAL A 22 -3.41 10.06 -14.62
N GLN A 23 -2.16 9.63 -14.82
CA GLN A 23 -1.31 9.09 -13.77
C GLN A 23 -0.77 10.24 -12.94
N MET A 24 -1.14 10.30 -11.65
CA MET A 24 -0.83 11.45 -10.79
C MET A 24 0.41 11.19 -9.97
N GLU A 25 0.34 10.17 -9.11
CA GLU A 25 1.33 9.95 -8.08
C GLU A 25 1.64 8.46 -7.96
N LYS A 26 2.92 8.17 -7.77
CA LYS A 26 3.46 6.84 -7.45
C LYS A 26 3.97 6.91 -6.02
N VAL A 27 3.60 5.92 -5.21
CA VAL A 27 4.15 5.71 -3.87
C VAL A 27 4.76 4.32 -3.83
N GLU A 28 5.99 4.26 -3.35
CA GLU A 28 6.63 3.01 -2.96
C GLU A 28 6.26 2.71 -1.52
N LEU A 29 5.90 1.46 -1.28
CA LEU A 29 5.39 1.00 0.00
C LEU A 29 6.13 -0.28 0.37
N HIS A 30 6.82 -0.22 1.50
CA HIS A 30 7.51 -1.36 2.06
C HIS A 30 6.60 -2.07 3.07
N PHE A 31 6.49 -3.38 2.95
CA PHE A 31 5.64 -4.18 3.84
C PHE A 31 6.12 -4.11 5.30
N GLN A 32 7.44 -3.96 5.53
CA GLN A 32 8.00 -3.77 6.86
C GLN A 32 7.47 -2.50 7.54
N ASP A 33 7.33 -1.40 6.80
CA ASP A 33 6.79 -0.14 7.34
C ASP A 33 5.34 -0.31 7.81
N LEU A 34 4.53 -1.09 7.08
CA LEU A 34 3.16 -1.40 7.50
C LEU A 34 3.14 -2.21 8.81
N LEU A 35 4.02 -3.19 8.95
CA LEU A 35 4.14 -3.99 10.17
C LEU A 35 4.60 -3.13 11.34
N GLN A 36 5.52 -2.20 11.12
CA GLN A 36 5.95 -1.24 12.13
C GLN A 36 4.78 -0.34 12.55
N MET A 37 4.04 0.24 11.61
CA MET A 37 2.85 1.03 11.90
C MET A 37 1.82 0.24 12.72
N GLN A 38 1.59 -1.03 12.37
CA GLN A 38 0.71 -1.90 13.13
C GLN A 38 1.22 -2.12 14.57
N TYR A 39 2.53 -2.37 14.74
CA TYR A 39 3.15 -2.55 16.05
C TYR A 39 3.05 -1.30 16.93
N GLU A 40 3.23 -0.12 16.34
CA GLU A 40 3.08 1.18 17.00
C GLU A 40 1.61 1.56 17.30
N GLY A 41 0.65 0.75 16.84
CA GLY A 41 -0.79 1.00 17.04
C GLY A 41 -1.39 2.01 16.06
N VAL A 42 -0.68 2.34 14.97
CA VAL A 42 -1.17 3.22 13.91
C VAL A 42 -2.15 2.44 13.01
N ALA A 43 -3.45 2.64 13.25
CA ALA A 43 -4.49 1.94 12.51
C ALA A 43 -4.75 2.50 11.11
N VAL A 44 -4.37 3.76 10.83
CA VAL A 44 -4.69 4.46 9.58
C VAL A 44 -3.47 5.25 9.09
N MET A 45 -3.11 5.06 7.82
CA MET A 45 -2.10 5.85 7.13
C MET A 45 -2.74 6.77 6.08
N LYS A 46 -2.05 7.88 5.77
CA LYS A 46 -2.42 8.73 4.63
C LYS A 46 -1.59 8.33 3.42
N MET A 47 -2.26 8.10 2.30
CA MET A 47 -1.62 7.90 1.00
C MET A 47 -1.92 9.10 0.11
N PHE A 48 -0.90 9.60 -0.59
CA PHE A 48 -1.02 10.71 -1.54
C PHE A 48 -1.62 12.00 -0.94
N ASP A 49 -1.47 12.19 0.39
CA ASP A 49 -2.12 13.23 1.21
C ASP A 49 -3.64 13.41 1.03
N LYS A 50 -4.30 12.50 0.30
CA LYS A 50 -5.70 12.60 -0.14
C LYS A 50 -6.53 11.40 0.29
N ALA A 51 -5.91 10.25 0.50
CA ALA A 51 -6.60 9.01 0.86
C ALA A 51 -6.18 8.54 2.26
N LYS A 52 -7.15 8.17 3.09
CA LYS A 52 -6.90 7.47 4.36
C LYS A 52 -7.13 5.99 4.16
N VAL A 53 -6.13 5.18 4.51
CA VAL A 53 -6.17 3.72 4.33
C VAL A 53 -5.90 3.06 5.66
N ASN A 54 -6.67 2.02 5.98
CA ASN A 54 -6.46 1.24 7.19
C ASN A 54 -5.28 0.29 7.01
N VAL A 55 -4.30 0.36 7.92
CA VAL A 55 -3.05 -0.41 7.84
C VAL A 55 -3.33 -1.92 7.90
N ASN A 56 -4.15 -2.36 8.85
CA ASN A 56 -4.46 -3.79 9.02
C ASN A 56 -5.17 -4.39 7.80
N LEU A 57 -6.14 -3.66 7.24
CA LEU A 57 -6.85 -4.09 6.04
C LEU A 57 -5.94 -4.08 4.81
N LEU A 58 -5.00 -3.14 4.72
CA LEU A 58 -4.02 -3.08 3.64
C LEU A 58 -3.06 -4.27 3.70
N ILE A 59 -2.51 -4.58 4.89
CA ILE A 59 -1.68 -5.77 5.13
C ILE A 59 -2.44 -7.03 4.70
N PHE A 60 -3.69 -7.18 5.13
CA PHE A 60 -4.52 -8.33 4.76
C PHE A 60 -4.73 -8.43 3.24
N LEU A 61 -5.02 -7.30 2.57
CA LEU A 61 -5.20 -7.25 1.13
C LEU A 61 -3.93 -7.68 0.40
N LEU A 62 -2.77 -7.12 0.78
CA LEU A 62 -1.48 -7.45 0.17
C LEU A 62 -1.13 -8.92 0.37
N ASN A 63 -1.32 -9.45 1.59
CA ASN A 63 -1.13 -10.87 1.87
C ASN A 63 -2.00 -11.75 0.98
N LYS A 64 -3.30 -11.43 0.87
CA LYS A 64 -4.23 -12.21 0.05
C LYS A 64 -3.92 -12.13 -1.45
N LYS A 65 -3.47 -10.97 -1.95
CA LYS A 65 -3.23 -10.74 -3.38
C LYS A 65 -1.87 -11.27 -3.86
N PHE A 66 -0.82 -11.16 -3.04
CA PHE A 66 0.56 -11.37 -3.49
C PHE A 66 1.30 -12.48 -2.71
N TYR A 67 0.91 -12.76 -1.47
CA TYR A 67 1.55 -13.79 -0.63
C TYR A 67 0.67 -15.03 -0.39
N GLY A 68 -0.55 -15.03 -0.93
CA GLY A 68 -1.45 -16.17 -0.83
C GLY A 68 -0.90 -17.37 -1.59
N LYS A 69 -0.34 -18.34 -0.85
CA LYS A 69 -0.55 -19.75 -1.19
C LYS A 69 -1.97 -20.15 -0.80
#